data_AF-A0A7I0J7Z9-F1
#
_entry.id   AF-A0A7I0J7Z9-F1
#
_cell.length_a   1.000
_cell.length_b   1.000
_cell.length_c   1.000
_cell.angle_alpha   90.00
_cell.angle_beta   90.00
_cell.angle_gamma   90.00
#
_symmetry.space_group_name_H-M   'P 1'
#
loop_
_entity.id
_entity.type
_entity.pdbx_description
1 polymer ?
#
loop_
_entity_poly.entity_id
_entity_poly.type
_entity_poly.pdbx_seq_one_letter_code
_entity_poly.pdbx_strand_id
1 'polypeptide(L)'
;MASFMVPIQALIVTHFVLMSNFGTLNTWLGIILPQLIVPVVVIVYKQFFDSIPRDFREAAIMDGANDFQLLFKIYLPMNWGVTTALAIITFIGAWNAFLWPFLAQSSEETM
;
A
#
# COMPACT_ATOMS: atom_id res chain seq x y z
N MET A 1 0.55 -14.05 8.74
CA MET A 1 1.82 -14.76 8.46
C MET A 1 1.86 -15.38 7.07
N ALA A 2 0.74 -15.88 6.50
CA ALA A 2 0.73 -16.43 5.13
C ALA A 2 1.16 -15.46 4.01
N SER A 3 1.02 -14.14 4.19
CA SER A 3 1.52 -13.13 3.22
C SER A 3 3.04 -13.14 3.05
N PHE A 4 3.80 -13.71 3.98
CA PHE A 4 5.26 -13.85 3.87
C PHE A 4 5.69 -15.09 3.06
N MET A 5 4.75 -15.97 2.68
CA MET A 5 5.06 -17.27 2.08
C MET A 5 5.13 -17.23 0.54
N VAL A 6 4.67 -16.14 -0.09
CA VAL A 6 4.76 -15.97 -1.54
C VAL A 6 5.94 -15.06 -1.87
N PRO A 7 7.00 -15.57 -2.53
CA PRO A 7 8.12 -14.73 -2.92
C PRO A 7 7.65 -13.70 -3.96
N ILE A 8 7.96 -12.43 -3.72
CA ILE A 8 7.56 -11.30 -4.60
C ILE A 8 8.04 -11.54 -6.04
N GLN A 9 9.19 -12.19 -6.20
CA GLN A 9 9.78 -12.55 -7.49
C GLN A 9 8.90 -13.53 -8.28
N ALA A 10 8.19 -14.45 -7.61
CA ALA A 10 7.28 -15.37 -8.29
C ALA A 10 6.03 -14.66 -8.82
N LEU A 11 5.70 -13.47 -8.30
CA LEU A 11 4.56 -12.68 -8.75
C LEU A 11 4.87 -11.82 -9.98
N ILE A 12 6.11 -11.75 -10.45
CA ILE A 12 6.51 -10.85 -11.55
C ILE A 12 5.73 -11.16 -12.83
N VAL A 13 5.65 -12.43 -13.23
CA VAL A 13 4.93 -12.85 -14.44
C VAL A 13 3.45 -12.48 -14.32
N THR A 14 2.84 -12.73 -13.16
CA THR A 14 1.44 -12.40 -12.90
C THR A 14 1.19 -10.90 -12.99
N HIS A 15 2.05 -10.07 -12.41
CA HIS A 15 1.93 -8.61 -12.50
C HIS A 15 2.11 -8.10 -13.92
N PHE A 16 3.05 -8.68 -14.68
CA PHE A 16 3.27 -8.32 -16.08
C PHE A 16 2.03 -8.60 -16.93
N VAL A 17 1.47 -9.82 -16.83
CA VAL A 17 0.23 -10.19 -17.52
C VAL A 17 -0.94 -9.28 -17.09
N LEU A 18 -1.05 -8.97 -15.80
CA LEU A 18 -2.11 -8.10 -15.29
C LEU A 18 -2.01 -6.68 -15.86
N MET A 19 -0.83 -6.08 -15.87
CA MET A 19 -0.62 -4.72 -16.41
C MET A 19 -0.73 -4.69 -17.94
N SER A 20 -0.33 -5.76 -18.62
CA SER A 20 -0.54 -5.94 -20.06
C SER A 20 -2.04 -5.97 -20.39
N ASN A 21 -2.83 -6.73 -19.64
CA ASN A 21 -4.30 -6.78 -19.79
C ASN A 21 -4.96 -5.44 -19.50
N PHE A 22 -4.40 -4.63 -18.59
CA PHE A 22 -4.86 -3.27 -18.32
C PHE A 22 -4.38 -2.26 -19.37
N GLY A 23 -3.48 -2.63 -20.27
CA GLY A 23 -2.88 -1.73 -21.25
C GLY A 23 -2.03 -0.62 -20.61
N THR A 24 -1.55 -0.82 -19.38
CA THR A 24 -0.81 0.19 -18.61
C THR A 24 0.71 -0.03 -18.62
N LEU A 25 1.21 -1.04 -19.35
CA LEU A 25 2.64 -1.18 -19.61
C LEU A 25 3.19 0.09 -20.29
N ASN A 26 4.45 0.40 -20.03
CA ASN A 26 5.13 1.62 -20.47
C ASN A 26 4.54 2.94 -19.93
N THR A 27 3.77 2.89 -18.83
CA THR A 27 3.21 4.07 -18.16
C THR A 27 3.55 4.09 -16.67
N TRP A 28 3.51 5.29 -16.07
CA TRP A 28 3.62 5.45 -14.61
C TRP A 28 2.58 4.64 -13.84
N LEU A 29 1.38 4.49 -14.38
CA LEU A 29 0.32 3.67 -13.79
C LEU A 29 0.71 2.19 -13.74
N GLY A 30 1.30 1.66 -14.82
CA GLY A 30 1.81 0.29 -14.85
C GLY A 30 2.94 0.05 -13.84
N ILE A 31 3.77 1.07 -13.61
CA ILE A 31 4.80 1.00 -12.57
C ILE A 31 4.16 0.99 -11.17
N ILE A 32 3.21 1.89 -10.89
CA ILE A 32 2.69 2.14 -9.53
C ILE A 32 1.73 1.04 -9.06
N LEU A 33 0.79 0.60 -9.90
CA LEU A 33 -0.35 -0.23 -9.48
C LEU A 33 0.05 -1.53 -8.75
N PRO A 34 1.01 -2.33 -9.24
CA PRO A 34 1.44 -3.57 -8.58
C PRO A 34 2.02 -3.37 -7.17
N GLN A 35 2.59 -2.20 -6.91
CA GLN A 35 3.29 -1.89 -5.66
C GLN A 35 2.44 -1.07 -4.69
N LEU A 36 1.19 -0.77 -5.07
CA LEU A 36 0.30 0.12 -4.32
C LEU A 36 -0.07 -0.44 -2.94
N ILE A 37 -0.19 -1.75 -2.82
CA ILE A 37 -0.61 -2.42 -1.58
C ILE A 37 0.55 -3.25 -1.05
N VAL A 38 1.02 -2.89 0.15
CA VAL A 38 2.04 -3.65 0.88
C VAL A 38 1.37 -4.40 2.04
N PRO A 39 1.20 -5.73 1.98
CA PRO A 39 0.44 -6.48 2.98
C PRO A 39 0.94 -6.29 4.42
N VAL A 40 2.26 -6.18 4.59
CA VAL A 40 2.89 -5.96 5.90
C VAL A 40 2.49 -4.62 6.49
N VAL A 41 2.47 -3.55 5.67
CA VAL A 41 2.04 -2.21 6.08
C VAL A 41 0.59 -2.27 6.57
N VAL A 42 -0.31 -2.94 5.82
CA VAL A 42 -1.72 -3.08 6.21
C VAL A 42 -1.87 -3.79 7.56
N ILE A 43 -1.13 -4.89 7.78
CA ILE A 43 -1.20 -5.65 9.03
C ILE A 43 -0.69 -4.82 10.22
N VAL A 44 0.46 -4.16 10.06
CA VAL A 44 1.02 -3.30 11.12
C VAL A 44 0.07 -2.14 11.40
N TYR A 45 -0.42 -1.47 10.37
CA TYR A 45 -1.30 -0.32 10.53
C TYR A 45 -2.62 -0.69 11.21
N LYS A 46 -3.17 -1.88 10.90
CA LYS A 46 -4.31 -2.45 11.63
C LYS A 46 -4.00 -2.60 13.12
N GLN A 47 -2.85 -3.15 13.49
CA GLN A 47 -2.49 -3.31 14.91
C GLN A 47 -2.47 -1.97 15.65
N PHE A 48 -2.00 -0.91 15.00
CA PHE A 48 -2.04 0.44 15.55
C PHE A 48 -3.47 0.98 15.69
N PHE A 49 -4.34 0.74 14.71
CA PHE A 49 -5.75 1.11 14.82
C PHE A 49 -6.47 0.34 15.94
N ASP A 50 -6.21 -0.96 16.07
CA ASP A 50 -6.79 -1.81 17.12
C ASP A 50 -6.29 -1.43 18.53
N SER A 51 -5.15 -0.73 18.63
CA SER A 51 -4.62 -0.24 19.91
C SER A 51 -5.32 1.01 20.45
N ILE A 52 -6.09 1.72 19.62
CA ILE A 52 -6.83 2.91 20.05
C ILE A 52 -8.00 2.47 20.96
N PRO A 53 -8.17 3.09 22.16
CA PRO A 53 -9.30 2.80 23.02
C PRO A 53 -10.65 3.00 22.32
N ARG A 54 -11.57 2.06 22.53
CA ARG A 54 -12.89 2.06 21.88
C ARG A 54 -13.73 3.29 22.21
N ASP A 55 -13.53 3.87 23.38
CA ASP A 55 -14.23 5.07 23.86
C ASP A 55 -14.12 6.25 22.89
N PHE A 56 -12.99 6.40 22.18
CA PHE A 56 -12.84 7.44 21.15
C PHE A 56 -13.82 7.24 19.99
N ARG A 57 -14.02 6.00 19.56
CA ARG A 57 -14.97 5.66 18.50
C ARG A 57 -16.40 5.84 18.98
N GLU A 58 -16.72 5.39 20.18
CA GLU A 58 -18.06 5.51 20.76
C GLU A 58 -18.46 6.98 20.95
N ALA A 59 -17.57 7.80 21.49
CA ALA A 59 -17.77 9.25 21.62
C ALA A 59 -18.01 9.91 20.26
N ALA A 60 -17.16 9.62 19.26
CA ALA A 60 -17.31 10.19 17.93
C ALA A 60 -18.63 9.80 17.25
N ILE A 61 -19.09 8.56 17.43
CA ILE A 61 -20.39 8.10 16.91
C ILE A 61 -21.55 8.82 17.63
N MET A 62 -21.46 9.02 18.94
CA MET A 62 -22.45 9.82 19.68
C MET A 62 -22.51 11.27 19.18
N ASP A 63 -21.37 11.83 18.76
CA ASP A 63 -21.28 13.16 18.13
C ASP A 63 -21.72 13.16 16.65
N GLY A 64 -22.20 12.04 16.12
CA GLY A 64 -22.71 11.91 14.75
C GLY A 64 -21.61 11.78 13.68
N ALA A 65 -20.39 11.39 14.06
CA ALA A 65 -19.31 11.19 13.11
C ALA A 65 -19.55 9.96 12.22
N ASN A 66 -19.33 10.11 10.91
CA ASN A 66 -19.30 8.99 9.97
C ASN A 66 -17.91 8.31 9.93
N ASP A 67 -17.80 7.16 9.27
CA ASP A 67 -16.56 6.36 9.25
C ASP A 67 -15.37 7.10 8.62
N PHE A 68 -15.59 7.96 7.61
CA PHE A 68 -14.51 8.77 7.03
C PHE A 68 -14.02 9.83 8.00
N GLN A 69 -14.93 10.48 8.73
CA GLN A 69 -14.56 11.43 9.78
C GLN A 69 -13.80 10.73 10.89
N LEU A 70 -14.24 9.53 11.29
CA LEU A 70 -13.57 8.71 12.29
C LEU A 70 -12.12 8.39 11.85
N LEU A 71 -11.94 7.94 10.60
CA LEU A 71 -10.63 7.65 10.03
C LEU A 71 -9.71 8.89 10.04
N PHE A 72 -10.14 9.99 9.43
CA PHE A 72 -9.28 11.15 9.20
C PHE A 72 -9.12 12.07 10.40
N LYS A 73 -10.09 12.12 11.31
CA LYS A 73 -10.04 13.01 12.49
C LYS A 73 -9.53 12.34 13.75
N ILE A 74 -9.63 11.01 13.87
CA ILE A 74 -9.26 10.27 15.08
C ILE A 74 -8.16 9.27 14.79
N TYR A 75 -8.44 8.23 13.98
CA TYR A 75 -7.50 7.13 13.82
C TYR A 75 -6.18 7.55 13.14
N LEU A 76 -6.25 8.36 12.08
CA LEU A 76 -5.07 8.80 11.33
C LEU A 76 -4.19 9.77 12.15
N PRO A 77 -4.71 10.84 12.79
CA PRO A 77 -3.89 11.73 13.61
C PRO A 77 -3.31 11.06 14.85
N MET A 78 -4.06 10.19 15.53
CA MET A 78 -3.56 9.46 16.70
C MET A 78 -2.43 8.50 16.36
N ASN A 79 -2.41 7.96 15.14
CA ASN A 79 -1.35 7.08 14.64
C ASN A 79 -0.34 7.81 13.72
N TRP A 80 -0.22 9.13 13.82
CA TRP A 80 0.62 9.90 12.90
C TRP A 80 2.09 9.42 12.91
N GLY A 81 2.64 9.10 14.09
CA GLY A 81 4.00 8.58 14.21
C GLY A 81 4.25 7.31 13.40
N VAL A 82 3.34 6.32 13.49
CA VAL A 82 3.48 5.10 12.68
C VAL A 82 3.18 5.33 11.21
N THR A 83 2.24 6.24 10.90
CA THR A 83 1.93 6.64 9.53
C THR A 83 3.18 7.17 8.84
N THR A 84 3.91 8.08 9.49
CA THR A 84 5.16 8.63 8.98
C THR A 84 6.23 7.55 8.84
N ALA A 85 6.41 6.69 9.84
CA ALA A 85 7.41 5.62 9.80
C ALA A 85 7.17 4.64 8.63
N LEU A 86 5.93 4.16 8.49
CA LEU A 86 5.55 3.24 7.42
C LEU A 86 5.62 3.91 6.04
N ALA A 87 5.26 5.19 5.93
CA ALA A 87 5.40 5.95 4.69
C ALA A 87 6.86 6.03 4.25
N ILE A 88 7.79 6.35 5.17
CA ILE A 88 9.23 6.41 4.87
C ILE A 88 9.76 5.05 4.42
N ILE A 89 9.46 3.98 5.18
CA ILE A 89 9.95 2.63 4.86
C ILE A 89 9.41 2.16 3.51
N THR A 90 8.12 2.38 3.25
CA THR A 90 7.48 2.00 1.99
C THR A 90 8.05 2.80 0.82
N PHE A 91 8.29 4.10 1.00
CA PHE A 91 8.91 4.96 0.00
C PHE A 91 10.33 4.49 -0.35
N ILE A 92 11.17 4.22 0.65
CA ILE A 92 12.52 3.70 0.44
C ILE A 92 12.48 2.36 -0.32
N GLY A 93 11.54 1.48 0.03
CA GLY A 93 11.32 0.21 -0.67
C GLY A 93 10.97 0.40 -2.15
N ALA A 94 10.02 1.29 -2.44
CA ALA A 94 9.62 1.61 -3.81
C ALA A 94 10.75 2.29 -4.60
N TRP A 95 11.51 3.18 -3.96
CA TRP A 95 12.64 3.89 -4.57
C TRP A 95 13.78 2.94 -4.94
N ASN A 96 14.04 1.93 -4.10
CA ASN A 96 15.09 0.94 -4.34
C ASN A 96 14.65 -0.20 -5.29
N ALA A 97 13.37 -0.28 -5.65
CA ALA A 97 12.87 -1.33 -6.53
C ALA A 97 13.28 -1.07 -7.99
N PHE A 98 14.21 -1.86 -8.51
CA PHE A 98 14.68 -1.74 -9.90
C PHE A 98 13.96 -2.67 -10.87
N LEU A 99 13.80 -3.94 -10.48
CA LEU A 99 13.42 -5.02 -11.40
C LEU A 99 12.04 -4.81 -12.04
N TRP A 100 11.04 -4.39 -11.26
CA TRP A 100 9.68 -4.18 -11.78
C TRP A 100 9.59 -2.97 -12.72
N PRO A 101 10.06 -1.76 -12.36
CA PRO A 101 10.09 -0.63 -13.30
C PRO A 101 10.82 -0.94 -14.61
N PHE A 102 11.94 -1.67 -14.54
CA PHE A 102 12.68 -2.09 -15.72
C PHE A 102 11.83 -2.97 -16.64
N LEU A 103 11.13 -3.97 -16.10
CA LEU A 103 10.24 -4.86 -16.86
C LEU A 103 8.97 -4.18 -17.37
N ALA A 104 8.41 -3.25 -16.60
CA ALA A 104 7.17 -2.56 -16.94
C ALA A 104 7.38 -1.49 -18.04
N GLN A 105 8.62 -1.01 -18.22
CA GLN A 105 9.00 0.02 -19.19
C GLN A 105 9.83 -0.54 -20.36
N SER A 106 10.05 -1.86 -20.43
CA SER A 106 10.79 -2.45 -21.56
C SER A 106 9.91 -2.47 -22.81
N SER A 107 10.00 -1.42 -23.62
CA SER A 107 9.59 -1.46 -25.01
C SER A 107 10.53 -2.38 -25.78
N GLU A 108 9.99 -3.41 -26.43
CA GLU A 108 10.70 -4.27 -27.39
C GLU A 108 11.17 -3.48 -28.65
N GLU A 109 10.94 -2.16 -28.71
CA GLU A 109 11.20 -1.31 -29.87
C GLU A 109 12.63 -0.70 -29.93
N THR A 110 13.48 -0.94 -28.93
CA THR A 110 14.91 -0.55 -28.97
C THR A 110 15.82 -1.63 -28.38
N MET A 111 15.80 -2.82 -28.98
CA MET A 111 16.96 -3.72 -29.01
C MET A 111 17.23 -4.17 -30.45
#